data_AF-A0A1I9WJL6-F1
#
_entry.id   AF-A0A1I9WJL6-F1
#
_cell.length_a   1.000
_cell.length_b   1.000
_cell.length_c   1.000
_cell.angle_alpha   90.00
_cell.angle_beta   90.00
_cell.angle_gamma   90.00
#
_symmetry.space_group_name_H-M   'P 1'
#
loop_
_entity.id
_entity.type
_entity.pdbx_description
1 polymer ?
#
loop_
_entity_poly.entity_id
_entity_poly.type
_entity_poly.pdbx_seq_one_letter_code
_entity_poly.pdbx_strand_id
1 'polypeptide(L)' 'MAIEGTKALKTVRNEAQAQELINEGWMLLGLFDRKDGNDQYVEYHLGKPKSEDGGLWGKKEKTKLSDAL' A
#
# COMPACT_ATOMS: atom_id res chain seq x y z
N MET A 1 -9.19 -1.70 15.84
CA MET A 1 -9.33 -0.23 15.67
C MET A 1 -9.81 0.01 14.26
N ALA A 2 -10.96 0.66 14.07
CA ALA A 2 -11.48 0.98 12.74
C ALA A 2 -11.04 2.39 12.39
N ILE A 3 -10.27 2.54 11.31
CA ILE A 3 -9.93 3.85 10.75
C ILE A 3 -11.01 4.15 9.70
N GLU A 4 -11.68 5.28 9.85
CA GLU A 4 -12.70 5.73 8.90
C GLU A 4 -12.10 5.77 7.48
N GLY A 5 -12.88 5.35 6.47
CA GLY A 5 -12.37 5.21 5.09
C GLY A 5 -11.43 4.02 4.83
N THR A 6 -11.05 3.22 5.84
CA THR A 6 -10.18 2.05 5.64
C THR A 6 -10.96 0.73 5.70
N LYS A 7 -10.79 -0.13 4.69
CA LYS A 7 -11.45 -1.45 4.56
C LYS A 7 -10.70 -2.54 5.29
N ALA A 8 -9.37 -2.48 5.32
CA ALA A 8 -8.52 -3.47 5.96
C ALA A 8 -7.25 -2.82 6.48
N LEU A 9 -6.70 -3.37 7.56
CA LEU A 9 -5.42 -2.98 8.13
C LEU A 9 -4.46 -4.17 8.06
N LYS A 10 -3.18 -3.89 7.80
CA LYS A 10 -2.13 -4.90 7.82
C LYS A 10 -0.87 -4.30 8.42
N THR A 11 -0.15 -5.13 9.16
CA THR A 11 1.14 -4.78 9.73
C THR A 11 2.20 -5.73 9.21
N VAL A 12 3.35 -5.20 8.76
CA VAL A 12 4.50 -5.99 8.28
C VAL A 12 5.80 -5.46 8.89
N ARG A 13 6.83 -6.29 8.96
CA ARG A 13 8.09 -5.99 9.68
C ARG A 13 9.30 -5.82 8.76
N ASN A 14 9.08 -5.72 7.46
CA ASN A 14 10.14 -5.47 6.49
C ASN A 14 9.62 -4.56 5.37
N GLU A 15 10.56 -3.81 4.81
CA GLU A 15 10.30 -2.80 3.79
C GLU A 15 9.80 -3.41 2.49
N ALA A 16 10.35 -4.55 2.07
CA ALA A 16 10.00 -5.20 0.81
C ALA A 16 8.50 -5.56 0.76
N GLN A 17 7.97 -6.19 1.81
CA GLN A 17 6.55 -6.52 1.91
C GLN A 17 5.66 -5.28 2.04
N ALA A 18 6.15 -4.23 2.70
CA ALA A 18 5.42 -2.96 2.76
C ALA A 18 5.30 -2.34 1.36
N GLN A 19 6.39 -2.34 0.58
CA GLN A 19 6.42 -1.80 -0.77
C GLN A 19 5.55 -2.61 -1.75
N GLU A 20 5.52 -3.94 -1.63
CA GLU A 20 4.60 -4.79 -2.41
C GLU A 20 3.14 -4.40 -2.16
N LEU A 21 2.75 -4.22 -0.91
CA LEU A 21 1.39 -3.80 -0.55
C LEU A 21 1.10 -2.38 -1.06
N ILE A 22 2.06 -1.45 -0.99
CA ILE A 22 1.89 -0.10 -1.55
C ILE A 22 1.66 -0.18 -3.07
N ASN A 23 2.40 -1.03 -3.78
CA ASN A 23 2.21 -1.26 -5.22
C ASN A 23 0.83 -1.86 -5.55
N GLU A 24 0.23 -2.60 -4.62
CA GLU A 24 -1.15 -3.12 -4.70
C GLU A 24 -2.23 -2.09 -4.34
N GLY A 25 -1.85 -0.87 -4.00
CA GLY A 25 -2.77 0.22 -3.64
C GLY A 25 -3.11 0.31 -2.16
N TRP A 26 -2.28 -0.27 -1.28
CA TRP A 26 -2.36 0.02 0.16
C TRP A 26 -1.66 1.35 0.48
N MET A 27 -2.15 2.04 1.50
CA MET A 27 -1.57 3.29 1.99
C MET A 27 -0.76 3.03 3.25
N LEU A 28 0.44 3.61 3.34
CA LEU A 28 1.22 3.62 4.57
C LEU A 28 0.58 4.60 5.55
N LEU A 29 0.17 4.10 6.72
CA LEU A 29 -0.47 4.88 7.77
C LEU A 29 0.50 5.26 8.90
N GLY A 30 1.58 4.49 9.07
CA GLY A 30 2.60 4.79 10.06
C GLY A 30 3.77 3.82 10.04
N LEU A 31 4.89 4.30 10.57
CA LEU A 31 6.11 3.54 10.82
C LEU A 31 6.45 3.63 12.30
N PHE A 32 6.82 2.51 12.90
CA PHE A 32 7.15 2.44 14.32
C PHE A 32 8.43 1.66 14.51
N ASP A 33 9.41 2.26 15.17
CA ASP A 33 10.56 1.53 15.69
C ASP A 33 10.09 0.61 16.82
N ARG A 34 10.36 -0.69 16.68
CA ARG A 34 10.04 -1.70 17.68
C ARG A 34 11.33 -2.34 18.17
N LYS A 35 11.34 -2.65 19.46
CA LYS A 35 12.37 -3.44 20.09
C LYS A 35 11.71 -4.56 20.85
N ASP A 36 12.08 -5.79 20.53
CA ASP A 36 11.63 -7.00 21.20
C ASP A 36 12.85 -7.78 21.69
N GLY A 37 13.13 -7.66 23.00
CA GLY A 37 14.40 -8.15 23.57
C GLY A 37 15.61 -7.47 22.93
N ASN A 38 16.44 -8.27 22.25
CA ASN A 38 17.63 -7.80 21.52
C ASN A 38 17.33 -7.46 20.05
N ASP A 39 16.16 -7.81 19.53
CA ASP A 39 15.82 -7.56 18.14
C ASP A 39 15.21 -6.16 18.00
N GLN A 40 15.74 -5.38 17.05
CA GLN A 40 15.20 -4.09 16.67
C GLN A 40 14.74 -4.17 15.22
N TYR A 41 13.51 -3.75 14.96
CA TYR A 41 12.92 -3.74 13.63
C TYR A 41 11.93 -2.59 13.48
N VAL A 42 11.69 -2.19 12.22
CA VAL A 42 10.64 -1.23 11.88
C VAL A 42 9.36 -2.00 11.59
N GLU A 43 8.27 -1.56 12.19
CA GLU A 43 6.93 -2.07 11.94
C GLU A 43 6.15 -1.09 11.06
N TYR A 44 5.64 -1.58 9.93
CA TYR A 44 4.93 -0.81 8.91
C TYR A 44 3.44 -1.09 9.05
N HIS A 45 2.65 -0.05 9.29
CA HIS A 45 1.20 -0.14 9.42
C HIS A 45 0.54 0.39 8.16
N LEU A 46 -0.19 -0.47 7.46
CA LEU A 46 -0.83 -0.16 6.18
C LEU A 46 -2.35 -0.27 6.26
N GLY A 47 -3.03 0.59 5.52
CA GLY A 47 -4.48 0.56 5.34
C GLY A 47 -4.87 0.39 3.88
N LYS A 48 -5.79 -0.53 3.60
CA LYS A 48 -6.44 -0.61 2.30
C LYS A 48 -7.65 0.32 2.31
N PRO A 49 -7.72 1.34 1.46
CA PRO A 49 -8.88 2.22 1.42
C PRO A 49 -10.15 1.41 1.10
N LYS A 50 -11.30 1.83 1.64
CA LYS A 50 -12.59 1.44 1.10
C LYS A 50 -12.63 2.04 -0.29
N SER A 51 -12.83 1.22 -1.32
CA SER A 51 -13.09 1.73 -2.66
C SER A 51 -14.34 2.61 -2.57
N GLU A 52 -14.17 3.93 -2.60
CA GLU A 52 -15.20 4.79 -3.17
C GLU A 52 -15.18 4.45 -4.66
N ASP A 53 -16.30 3.99 -5.22
CA ASP A 53 -16.37 3.62 -6.64
C ASP A 53 -15.91 4.80 -7.52
N GLY A 54 -14.65 4.74 -7.98
CA GLY A 54 -14.07 5.60 -9.02
C GLY A 54 -12.99 6.59 -8.58
N GLY A 55 -11.71 6.22 -8.72
CA GLY A 55 -10.64 7.22 -8.62
C GLY A 55 -9.20 6.72 -8.71
N LEU A 56 -8.67 6.65 -9.93
CA LEU A 56 -7.25 6.91 -10.26
C LEU A 56 -6.15 6.01 -9.67
N TRP A 57 -6.21 4.69 -9.87
CA TRP A 57 -4.97 3.91 -10.10
C TRP A 57 -5.26 2.67 -10.93
N GLY A 58 -5.34 2.80 -12.26
CA GLY A 58 -5.61 1.62 -13.09
C GLY A 58 -5.94 1.79 -14.56
N LYS A 59 -5.94 2.99 -15.16
CA LYS A 59 -5.88 3.07 -16.63
C LYS A 59 -4.42 3.03 -17.06
N LYS A 60 -3.89 1.81 -17.25
CA LYS A 60 -2.76 1.62 -18.17
C LYS A 60 -3.26 2.05 -19.54
N GLU A 61 -2.86 3.22 -19.97
CA GLU A 61 -3.07 3.71 -21.32
C GLU A 61 -2.41 2.72 -22.28
N LYS A 62 -3.20 1.92 -23.00
CA LYS A 62 -2.69 1.16 -24.13
C LYS A 62 -2.54 2.15 -25.28
N THR A 63 -1.42 2.85 -25.35
CA THR A 63 -1.05 3.60 -26.55
C THR A 63 -0.93 2.59 -27.69
N LYS A 64 -1.89 2.60 -28.60
CA LYS A 64 -1.85 1.82 -29.83
C LYS A 64 -0.91 2.54 -30.79
N LEU A 65 0.39 2.24 -30.71
CA LEU A 65 1.35 2.60 -31.76
C LEU A 65 1.13 1.65 -32.93
N SER A 66 0.30 2.05 -33.90
CA SER A 66 0.45 1.72 -35.32
C SER A 66 -0.71 2.32 -36.13
N ASP A 67 -0.63 3.62 -36.35
CA ASP A 67 -1.16 4.28 -37.56
C ASP A 67 -0.18 5.41 -37.89
N ALA A 68 1.02 5.01 -38.30
CA ALA A 68 2.00 5.89 -38.90
C ALA A 68 2.76 5.07 -39.95
N LEU A 69 2.39 5.34 -41.21
CA LEU A 69 2.92 4.89 -42.51
C LEU A 69 2.04 3.85 -43.24
#